data_AF-A0A420G770-F1
#
_entry.id   AF-A0A420G770-F1
#
_cell.length_a   1.000
_cell.length_b   1.000
_cell.length_c   1.000
_cell.angle_alpha   90.00
_cell.angle_beta   90.00
_cell.angle_gamma   90.00
#
_symmetry.space_group_name_H-M   'P 1'
#
loop_
_entity.id
_entity.type
_entity.pdbx_description
1 polymer ?
#
loop_
_entity_poly.entity_id
_entity_poly.type
_entity_poly.pdbx_seq_one_letter_code
_entity_poly.pdbx_strand_id
1 'polypeptide(L)'
;MKKVTLLALIAGFFVISCNNSTTKKVEVKDTTAAIEIKKDTAKTLLENRGGEVPIPKFSSVETQKLAEDYTKYIKEFIAVAKSGDVVKLKELASKRQEWATKETEAVSKFTPEDAKLWKDYAENLGRELAASLTK
;
A
#
# COMPACT_ATOMS: atom_id res chain seq x y z
N MET A 1 -35.04 -2.86 -33.32
CA MET A 1 -35.86 -3.01 -32.09
C MET A 1 -36.10 -4.49 -31.83
N LYS A 2 -35.49 -5.04 -30.77
CA LYS A 2 -35.72 -6.40 -30.29
C LYS A 2 -36.13 -6.27 -28.83
N LYS A 3 -37.33 -6.72 -28.50
CA LYS A 3 -37.88 -6.77 -27.15
C LYS A 3 -37.48 -8.13 -26.58
N VAL A 4 -36.90 -8.19 -25.38
CA VAL A 4 -36.98 -9.40 -24.55
C VAL A 4 -37.10 -9.00 -23.09
N THR A 5 -38.08 -9.64 -22.51
CA THR A 5 -38.76 -9.45 -21.23
C THR A 5 -38.09 -10.28 -20.13
N LEU A 6 -38.43 -9.93 -18.89
CA LEU A 6 -38.84 -10.86 -17.83
C LEU A 6 -37.78 -11.54 -16.93
N LEU A 7 -37.86 -11.13 -15.67
CA LEU A 7 -37.59 -11.85 -14.42
C LEU A 7 -37.51 -13.40 -14.48
N ALA A 8 -36.48 -13.93 -13.83
CA ALA A 8 -36.46 -15.25 -13.21
C ALA A 8 -35.81 -15.10 -11.81
N LEU A 9 -36.59 -15.11 -10.72
CA LEU A 9 -36.87 -16.29 -9.88
C LEU A 9 -35.61 -16.98 -9.34
N ILE A 10 -35.22 -16.63 -8.12
CA ILE A 10 -34.61 -17.58 -7.19
C ILE A 10 -35.45 -17.53 -5.91
N ALA A 11 -36.32 -18.52 -5.80
CA ALA A 11 -37.09 -18.81 -4.60
C ALA A 11 -36.20 -19.52 -3.58
N GLY A 12 -36.38 -19.14 -2.30
CA GLY A 12 -36.33 -20.01 -1.13
C GLY A 12 -35.01 -20.71 -0.80
N PHE A 13 -34.42 -20.40 0.35
CA PHE A 13 -34.68 -21.11 1.61
C PHE A 13 -33.70 -20.58 2.66
N PHE A 14 -34.22 -20.13 3.81
CA PHE A 14 -33.69 -20.39 5.16
C PHE A 14 -34.43 -19.46 6.12
N VAL A 15 -35.59 -19.95 6.54
CA VAL A 15 -36.13 -19.62 7.87
C VAL A 15 -35.25 -20.35 8.88
N ILE A 16 -34.39 -19.61 9.58
CA ILE A 16 -33.91 -20.03 10.89
C ILE A 16 -34.21 -18.89 11.85
N SER A 17 -35.25 -19.13 12.64
CA SER A 17 -35.51 -18.62 13.99
C SER A 17 -35.14 -17.16 14.29
N CYS A 18 -36.17 -16.33 14.39
CA CYS A 18 -36.16 -15.14 15.24
C CYS A 18 -35.87 -15.56 16.69
N ASN A 19 -34.72 -15.13 17.24
CA ASN A 19 -34.72 -14.57 18.58
C ASN A 19 -33.98 -13.23 18.55
N ASN A 20 -34.77 -12.18 18.79
CA ASN A 20 -34.40 -10.84 19.20
C ASN A 20 -33.77 -9.88 18.16
N SER A 21 -34.65 -9.08 17.57
CA SER A 21 -34.59 -7.62 17.42
C SER A 21 -33.51 -6.95 16.54
N THR A 22 -34.04 -6.44 15.42
CA THR A 22 -33.75 -5.16 14.74
C THR A 22 -32.55 -5.04 13.77
N THR A 23 -32.94 -4.99 12.48
CA THR A 23 -32.39 -4.19 11.37
C THR A 23 -31.22 -4.78 10.55
N LYS A 24 -31.59 -5.51 9.49
CA LYS A 24 -30.85 -5.59 8.21
C LYS A 24 -31.63 -4.75 7.18
N LYS A 25 -31.10 -4.12 6.14
CA LYS A 25 -29.76 -3.75 5.65
C LYS A 25 -30.09 -3.06 4.31
N VAL A 26 -29.59 -1.87 4.04
CA VAL A 26 -29.43 -1.38 2.65
C VAL A 26 -27.93 -1.19 2.43
N GLU A 27 -27.50 -1.52 1.20
CA GLU A 27 -26.19 -1.32 0.55
C GLU A 27 -25.19 -0.40 1.28
N VAL A 28 -23.90 -0.74 1.34
CA VAL A 28 -22.98 -0.61 0.19
C VAL A 28 -21.90 -1.70 0.21
N LYS A 29 -21.57 -2.17 -0.99
CA LYS A 29 -20.42 -3.00 -1.33
C LYS A 29 -19.14 -2.17 -1.10
N ASP A 30 -18.56 -2.27 0.08
CA ASP A 30 -17.18 -1.85 0.34
C ASP A 30 -16.30 -3.08 0.46
N THR A 31 -15.49 -3.30 -0.57
CA THR A 31 -14.38 -4.25 -0.53
C THR A 31 -13.23 -3.59 0.23
N THR A 32 -13.36 -3.55 1.56
CA THR A 32 -12.23 -3.32 2.45
C THR A 32 -11.52 -4.64 2.65
N ALA A 33 -10.43 -4.84 1.90
CA ALA A 33 -9.47 -5.89 2.21
C ALA A 33 -8.82 -5.54 3.56
N ALA A 34 -9.35 -6.13 4.63
CA ALA A 34 -8.75 -6.09 5.95
C ALA A 34 -7.42 -6.87 5.91
N ILE A 35 -6.31 -6.15 5.90
CA ILE A 35 -5.00 -6.74 6.18
C ILE A 35 -4.87 -6.81 7.70
N GLU A 36 -5.11 -8.00 8.26
CA GLU A 36 -4.79 -8.31 9.65
C GLU A 36 -3.26 -8.31 9.83
N ILE A 37 -2.72 -7.22 10.36
CA ILE A 37 -1.33 -7.16 10.82
C ILE A 37 -1.27 -7.78 12.22
N LYS A 38 -0.62 -8.94 12.32
CA LYS A 38 -0.34 -9.63 13.59
C LYS A 38 0.50 -8.73 14.51
N LYS A 39 0.05 -8.63 15.76
CA LYS A 39 0.47 -7.75 16.85
C LYS A 39 1.82 -8.12 17.52
N ASP A 40 2.65 -8.98 16.95
CA ASP A 40 3.78 -9.61 17.68
C ASP A 40 5.18 -9.31 17.12
N THR A 41 5.45 -8.05 16.79
CA THR A 41 6.83 -7.60 16.49
C THR A 41 7.06 -6.18 17.03
N ALA A 42 6.57 -5.92 18.24
CA ALA A 42 6.64 -4.60 18.89
C ALA A 42 7.89 -4.39 19.76
N LYS A 43 8.92 -5.26 19.72
CA LYS A 43 10.03 -5.21 20.69
C LYS A 43 11.45 -4.96 20.13
N THR A 44 11.59 -4.51 18.88
CA THR A 44 12.88 -4.00 18.36
C THR A 44 12.71 -2.81 17.40
N LEU A 45 11.70 -1.97 17.60
CA LEU A 45 11.48 -0.81 16.72
C LEU A 45 11.02 0.42 17.50
N LEU A 46 11.69 0.68 18.63
CA LEU A 46 11.46 1.86 19.46
C LEU A 46 12.67 2.78 19.46
N GLU A 47 13.30 2.95 18.28
CA GLU A 47 14.24 4.04 17.97
C GLU A 47 14.05 4.47 16.51
N ASN A 48 12.84 4.87 16.13
CA ASN A 48 12.73 5.83 15.02
C ASN A 48 11.55 6.79 15.28
N ARG A 49 11.81 7.77 16.14
CA ARG A 49 10.97 8.95 16.28
C ARG A 49 11.10 9.77 14.99
N GLY A 50 10.21 9.57 14.02
CA GLY A 50 10.05 10.48 12.86
C GLY A 50 11.35 10.93 12.21
N GLY A 51 12.25 9.98 11.95
CA GLY A 51 13.57 10.21 11.41
C GLY A 51 13.74 9.56 10.04
N GLU A 52 14.57 10.18 9.22
CA GLU A 52 14.94 9.74 7.88
C GLU A 52 15.29 8.24 7.83
N VAL A 53 14.66 7.48 6.93
CA VAL A 53 14.99 6.07 6.72
C VAL A 53 16.38 6.00 6.06
N PRO A 54 17.39 5.43 6.73
CA PRO A 54 18.74 5.36 6.18
C PRO A 54 18.78 4.44 4.96
N ILE A 55 19.50 4.87 3.93
CA ILE A 55 19.72 4.08 2.72
C ILE A 55 20.83 3.05 3.03
N PRO A 56 20.55 1.73 2.93
CA PRO A 56 21.58 0.73 3.16
C PRO A 56 22.63 0.77 2.05
N LYS A 57 23.82 0.26 2.36
CA LYS A 57 24.89 0.12 1.38
C LYS A 57 24.65 -1.12 0.53
N PHE A 58 24.41 -0.95 -0.76
CA PHE A 58 24.22 -2.04 -1.70
C PHE A 58 25.53 -2.46 -2.38
N SER A 59 25.54 -3.67 -2.93
CA SER A 59 26.72 -4.23 -3.59
C SER A 59 27.05 -3.54 -4.92
N SER A 60 26.03 -3.03 -5.63
CA SER A 60 26.18 -2.39 -6.93
C SER A 60 25.83 -0.90 -6.90
N VAL A 61 26.52 -0.13 -7.73
CA VAL A 61 26.23 1.31 -7.91
C VAL A 61 24.82 1.53 -8.48
N GLU A 62 24.34 0.60 -9.31
CA GLU A 62 22.99 0.65 -9.89
C GLU A 62 21.92 0.50 -8.80
N THR A 63 22.05 -0.50 -7.93
CA THR A 63 21.13 -0.73 -6.80
C THR A 63 21.20 0.42 -5.79
N GLN A 64 22.39 0.93 -5.52
CA GLN A 64 22.60 2.08 -4.65
C GLN A 64 21.85 3.31 -5.19
N LYS A 65 22.00 3.60 -6.49
CA LYS A 65 21.32 4.71 -7.14
C LYS A 65 19.80 4.56 -7.14
N LEU A 66 19.30 3.34 -7.37
CA LEU A 66 17.86 3.06 -7.29
C LEU A 66 17.30 3.42 -5.91
N ALA A 67 18.00 3.04 -4.82
CA ALA A 67 17.56 3.34 -3.46
C ALA A 67 17.58 4.85 -3.17
N GLU A 68 18.60 5.55 -3.62
CA GLU A 68 18.68 7.01 -3.50
C GLU A 68 17.55 7.72 -4.22
N ASP A 69 17.33 7.38 -5.49
CA ASP A 69 16.28 7.98 -6.31
C ASP A 69 14.88 7.64 -5.76
N TYR A 70 14.67 6.41 -5.28
CA TYR A 70 13.40 5.99 -4.67
C TYR A 70 13.14 6.68 -3.33
N THR A 71 14.16 6.84 -2.47
CA THR A 71 14.07 7.65 -1.24
C THR A 71 13.58 9.05 -1.55
N LYS A 72 14.19 9.68 -2.58
CA LYS A 72 13.87 11.04 -2.98
C LYS A 72 12.42 11.14 -3.45
N TYR A 73 11.96 10.19 -4.26
CA TYR A 73 10.57 10.11 -4.70
C TYR A 73 9.60 10.00 -3.52
N ILE A 74 9.87 9.14 -2.53
CA ILE A 74 9.00 9.00 -1.35
C ILE A 74 8.99 10.29 -0.51
N LYS A 75 10.14 10.94 -0.31
CA LYS A 75 10.23 12.22 0.41
C LYS A 75 9.46 13.33 -0.31
N GLU A 76 9.57 13.40 -1.63
CA GLU A 76 8.82 14.37 -2.44
C GLU A 76 7.32 14.11 -2.34
N PHE A 77 6.90 12.85 -2.42
CA PHE A 77 5.50 12.46 -2.22
C PHE A 77 4.98 12.89 -0.86
N ILE A 78 5.72 12.64 0.22
CA ILE A 78 5.35 13.07 1.58
C ILE A 78 5.25 14.59 1.66
N ALA A 79 6.23 15.32 1.11
CA ALA A 79 6.25 16.79 1.16
C ALA A 79 5.05 17.40 0.42
N VAL A 80 4.75 16.90 -0.78
CA VAL A 80 3.62 17.34 -1.60
C VAL A 80 2.28 16.98 -0.97
N ALA A 81 2.17 15.78 -0.38
CA ALA A 81 0.97 15.40 0.34
C ALA A 81 0.72 16.30 1.56
N LYS A 82 1.76 16.62 2.34
CA LYS A 82 1.69 17.55 3.47
C LYS A 82 1.38 18.99 3.06
N SER A 83 1.80 19.41 1.86
CA SER A 83 1.49 20.74 1.34
C SER A 83 0.06 20.87 0.78
N GLY A 84 -0.66 19.76 0.59
CA GLY A 84 -1.99 19.75 0.00
C GLY A 84 -2.02 20.07 -1.50
N ASP A 85 -0.89 19.98 -2.22
CA ASP A 85 -0.83 20.25 -3.65
C ASP A 85 -1.35 19.02 -4.43
N VAL A 86 -2.68 19.00 -4.62
CA VAL A 86 -3.39 17.88 -5.25
C VAL A 86 -2.94 17.63 -6.70
N VAL A 87 -2.50 18.67 -7.42
CA VAL A 87 -2.03 18.54 -8.81
C VAL A 87 -0.71 17.78 -8.84
N LYS A 88 0.28 18.20 -8.05
CA LYS A 88 1.57 17.50 -7.95
C LYS A 88 1.42 16.12 -7.33
N LEU A 89 0.51 15.95 -6.37
CA LEU A 89 0.26 14.64 -5.77
C LEU A 89 -0.24 13.64 -6.82
N LYS A 90 -1.14 14.09 -7.71
CA LYS A 90 -1.64 13.27 -8.81
C LYS A 90 -0.54 12.94 -9.83
N GLU A 91 0.33 13.90 -10.15
CA GLU A 91 1.50 13.67 -11.02
C GLU A 91 2.44 12.63 -10.43
N LEU A 92 2.79 12.76 -9.14
CA LEU A 92 3.64 11.79 -8.45
C LEU A 92 2.98 10.42 -8.35
N ALA A 93 1.67 10.36 -8.06
CA ALA A 93 0.92 9.11 -8.05
C ALA A 93 0.93 8.41 -9.42
N SER A 94 0.84 9.15 -10.52
CA SER A 94 0.96 8.58 -11.87
C SER A 94 2.36 8.00 -12.15
N LYS A 95 3.42 8.55 -11.54
CA LYS A 95 4.80 8.00 -11.62
C LYS A 95 4.97 6.70 -10.82
N ARG A 96 4.01 6.30 -9.97
CA ARG A 96 4.07 5.06 -9.19
C ARG A 96 4.24 3.82 -10.06
N GLN A 97 3.57 3.77 -11.21
CA GLN A 97 3.66 2.62 -12.12
C GLN A 97 5.05 2.52 -12.76
N GLU A 98 5.66 3.65 -13.14
CA GLU A 98 7.03 3.69 -13.64
C GLU A 98 8.03 3.19 -12.58
N TRP A 99 7.84 3.61 -11.33
CA TRP A 99 8.63 3.11 -10.21
C TRP A 99 8.48 1.61 -9.99
N ALA A 100 7.26 1.08 -10.05
CA ALA A 100 7.02 -0.36 -9.92
C ALA A 100 7.76 -1.16 -11.02
N THR A 101 7.79 -0.65 -12.25
CA THR A 101 8.58 -1.24 -13.35
C THR A 101 10.07 -1.18 -13.05
N LYS A 102 10.61 -0.01 -12.69
CA LYS A 102 12.05 0.15 -12.35
C LYS A 102 12.48 -0.78 -11.22
N GLU A 103 11.68 -0.89 -10.18
CA GLU A 103 11.95 -1.80 -9.05
C GLU A 103 11.94 -3.25 -9.50
N THR A 104 10.92 -3.68 -10.28
CA THR A 104 10.82 -5.06 -10.76
C THR A 104 12.01 -5.44 -11.65
N GLU A 105 12.40 -4.54 -12.56
CA GLU A 105 13.57 -4.75 -13.43
C GLU A 105 14.87 -4.82 -12.61
N ALA A 106 15.02 -3.96 -11.61
CA ALA A 106 16.22 -3.95 -10.77
C ALA A 106 16.31 -5.18 -9.85
N VAL A 107 15.20 -5.65 -9.28
CA VAL A 107 15.17 -6.82 -8.39
C VAL A 107 15.74 -8.07 -9.07
N SER A 108 15.53 -8.21 -10.39
CA SER A 108 16.11 -9.33 -11.16
C SER A 108 17.64 -9.36 -11.18
N LYS A 109 18.29 -8.22 -10.87
CA LYS A 109 19.74 -8.04 -10.87
C LYS A 109 20.36 -8.06 -9.47
N PHE A 110 19.54 -8.17 -8.42
CA PHE A 110 20.03 -8.14 -7.05
C PHE A 110 20.75 -9.43 -6.69
N THR A 111 21.80 -9.32 -5.89
CA THR A 111 22.30 -10.48 -5.13
C THR A 111 21.27 -10.86 -4.06
N PRO A 112 21.34 -12.09 -3.50
CA PRO A 112 20.47 -12.47 -2.39
C PRO A 112 20.54 -11.51 -1.19
N GLU A 113 21.72 -10.96 -0.92
CA GLU A 113 21.97 -9.97 0.14
C GLU A 113 21.30 -8.64 -0.18
N ASP A 114 21.50 -8.12 -1.40
CA ASP A 114 20.87 -6.88 -1.85
C ASP A 114 19.34 -6.99 -1.85
N ALA A 115 18.78 -8.14 -2.22
CA ALA A 115 17.34 -8.38 -2.18
C ALA A 115 16.78 -8.32 -0.75
N LYS A 116 17.52 -8.86 0.23
CA LYS A 116 17.14 -8.76 1.64
C LYS A 116 17.22 -7.31 2.14
N LEU A 117 18.34 -6.62 1.86
CA LEU A 117 18.52 -5.21 2.24
C LEU A 117 17.43 -4.34 1.63
N TRP A 118 17.11 -4.54 0.35
CA TRP A 118 16.08 -3.80 -0.36
C TRP A 118 14.71 -4.02 0.27
N LYS A 119 14.34 -5.27 0.58
CA LYS A 119 13.06 -5.59 1.22
C LYS A 119 12.90 -4.85 2.55
N ASP A 120 13.87 -4.99 3.45
CA ASP A 120 13.81 -4.39 4.78
C ASP A 120 13.75 -2.85 4.70
N TYR A 121 14.53 -2.28 3.79
CA TYR A 121 14.57 -0.84 3.52
C TYR A 121 13.26 -0.31 2.91
N ALA A 122 12.70 -0.97 1.90
CA ALA A 122 11.45 -0.58 1.26
C ALA A 122 10.25 -0.68 2.23
N GLU A 123 10.22 -1.70 3.09
CA GLU A 123 9.23 -1.81 4.16
C GLU A 123 9.34 -0.66 5.17
N ASN A 124 10.55 -0.26 5.56
CA ASN A 124 10.78 0.89 6.44
C ASN A 124 10.33 2.21 5.79
N LEU A 125 10.63 2.42 4.51
CA LEU A 125 10.12 3.57 3.75
C LEU A 125 8.60 3.58 3.68
N GLY A 126 7.97 2.42 3.45
CA GLY A 126 6.51 2.30 3.45
C GLY A 126 5.89 2.67 4.80
N ARG A 127 6.50 2.23 5.91
CA ARG A 127 6.09 2.61 7.26
C ARG A 127 6.24 4.13 7.51
N GLU A 128 7.35 4.72 7.08
CA GLU A 128 7.58 6.17 7.22
C GLU A 128 6.56 6.97 6.40
N LEU A 129 6.29 6.57 5.16
CA LEU A 129 5.25 7.18 4.33
C LEU A 129 3.89 7.14 5.03
N ALA A 130 3.45 5.96 5.51
CA ALA A 130 2.17 5.83 6.19
C ALA A 130 2.11 6.68 7.47
N ALA A 131 3.16 6.67 8.28
CA ALA A 131 3.25 7.47 9.51
C ALA A 131 3.26 8.98 9.22
N SER A 132 3.87 9.40 8.12
CA SER A 132 3.94 10.81 7.71
C SER A 132 2.62 11.35 7.12
N LEU A 133 1.71 10.49 6.68
CA LEU A 133 0.40 10.87 6.11
C LEU A 133 -0.77 10.77 7.10
N THR A 134 -0.55 10.21 8.28
CA THR A 134 -1.59 9.98 9.30
C THR A 134 -1.49 10.93 10.50
N LYS A 135 -0.49 11.82 10.50
CA LYS A 135 -0.31 12.90 11.47
C LYS A 135 -0.82 14.22 10.91
#